data_AF-A0A523VRS9-F1
#
_entry.id   AF-A0A523VRS9-F1
#
_cell.length_a   1.000
_cell.length_b   1.000
_cell.length_c   1.000
_cell.angle_alpha   90.00
_cell.angle_beta   90.00
_cell.angle_gamma   90.00
#
_symmetry.space_group_name_H-M   'P 1'
#
loop_
_entity.id
_entity.type
_entity.pdbx_description
1 polymer ?
#
loop_
_entity_poly.entity_id
_entity_poly.type
_entity_poly.pdbx_seq_one_letter_code
_entity_poly.pdbx_strand_id
1 'polypeptide(L)'
;MEKYILKLIKPNQHKLNYFTFFDDPKLFYSVISAWLYFSKKYGNEIVEDEKGKSHTQIKKPIFVGDDSFNFRCKKGMTWRKMEDGSFKRNFEYEIKLRSRDNMRSYYISFSPEISKYHYGLSDKYGDYQPYKLKKKCEGVNVQVNTVNYSYESGQEILKEIFKILSVDKYWDNQRLDMGVIKQCEFYIRYKSKYENKIGSIIEDMNKVIGLCGTDYSKITRDRKDYKYMLFSFRSNRFDELGFNNNDGNWSFAVKTYRALEYQKFQDNEPLAHPKLEVFLDEQKRGSYPDLSDFIEIKNTMYQIIANIITWAKIKDDGYIIDSYFDNEKFIEIEFIEAKAMYEKLKKFYESLMPEVKTVCYSNDSFFDYLRFLAVDGQMDYNIISKKTGFGKDWIRKLTYKMESLKIIKRIRSARSIIQFHSHRVMEIVKSIIKMIEFEKNITFEDMEDRKEKRILSRKNRKIKLTILEQNFIKKSGVRLLAKIGIVDKVNGGLYRLQNVDFLKEKPQNYKQLVRDYG
;
A
#
# COMPACT_ATOMS: atom_id res chain seq x y z
N MET A 1 0.95 27.51 -16.39
CA MET A 1 1.62 27.68 -15.09
C MET A 1 1.98 26.31 -14.49
N GLU A 2 2.51 25.38 -15.31
CA GLU A 2 2.75 23.95 -14.95
C GLU A 2 4.11 23.48 -15.52
N LYS A 3 5.16 24.29 -15.39
CA LYS A 3 6.54 23.92 -15.78
C LYS A 3 7.51 23.87 -14.60
N TYR A 4 6.99 23.98 -13.38
CA TYR A 4 7.80 24.09 -12.17
C TYR A 4 7.34 23.06 -11.14
N ILE A 5 8.34 22.39 -10.56
CA ILE A 5 8.31 21.56 -9.34
C ILE A 5 8.04 20.05 -9.55
N LEU A 6 8.92 19.39 -10.30
CA LEU A 6 9.41 18.06 -9.91
C LEU A 6 10.92 18.03 -9.66
N LYS A 7 11.53 19.21 -9.49
CA LYS A 7 12.93 19.38 -9.11
C LYS A 7 13.25 18.90 -7.68
N LEU A 8 12.34 18.27 -6.92
CA LEU A 8 12.56 18.02 -5.49
C LEU A 8 12.25 16.60 -5.01
N ILE A 9 11.72 15.72 -5.87
CA ILE A 9 11.48 14.34 -5.46
C ILE A 9 12.73 13.53 -5.77
N LYS A 10 13.46 13.16 -4.72
CA LYS A 10 14.56 12.20 -4.79
C LYS A 10 14.11 10.92 -4.11
N PRO A 11 13.59 9.93 -4.85
CA PRO A 11 13.32 8.66 -4.22
C PRO A 11 14.63 8.02 -3.79
N ASN A 12 14.73 7.71 -2.51
CA ASN A 12 15.90 7.09 -1.92
C ASN A 12 16.00 5.64 -2.39
N GLN A 13 17.18 5.22 -2.81
CA GLN A 13 17.46 3.82 -3.10
C GLN A 13 17.54 3.03 -1.79
N HIS A 14 16.46 2.31 -1.46
CA HIS A 14 16.40 1.52 -0.23
C HIS A 14 17.28 0.28 -0.33
N LYS A 15 17.14 -0.46 -1.42
CA LYS A 15 17.81 -1.74 -1.59
C LYS A 15 18.09 -2.01 -3.05
N LEU A 16 19.28 -2.54 -3.32
CA LEU A 16 19.61 -3.06 -4.64
C LEU A 16 20.43 -4.35 -4.49
N ASN A 17 20.01 -5.38 -5.20
CA ASN A 17 20.68 -6.66 -5.31
C ASN A 17 20.88 -6.95 -6.79
N TYR A 18 22.12 -7.06 -7.23
CA TYR A 18 22.44 -7.42 -8.59
C TYR A 18 23.64 -8.35 -8.65
N PHE A 19 23.74 -9.04 -9.77
CA PHE A 19 24.96 -9.69 -10.20
C PHE A 19 25.56 -8.95 -11.36
N THR A 20 26.88 -8.99 -11.42
CA THR A 20 27.64 -8.63 -12.61
C THR A 20 28.68 -9.71 -12.86
N PHE A 21 29.05 -9.90 -14.12
CA PHE A 21 30.02 -10.90 -14.53
C PHE A 21 31.32 -10.22 -14.96
N PHE A 22 32.45 -10.82 -14.62
CA PHE A 22 33.77 -10.40 -15.08
C PHE A 22 34.40 -11.51 -15.92
N ASP A 23 34.75 -11.18 -17.16
CA ASP A 23 35.22 -12.14 -18.18
C ASP A 23 36.71 -12.49 -18.05
N ASP A 24 37.24 -12.48 -16.82
CA ASP A 24 38.59 -12.92 -16.51
C ASP A 24 38.63 -13.75 -15.22
N PRO A 25 38.86 -15.07 -15.30
CA PRO A 25 38.93 -15.93 -14.12
C PRO A 25 40.10 -15.59 -13.18
N LYS A 26 41.13 -14.84 -13.65
CA LYS A 26 42.24 -14.37 -12.81
C LYS A 26 41.80 -13.39 -11.74
N LEU A 27 40.64 -12.73 -11.88
CA LEU A 27 40.07 -11.92 -10.82
C LEU A 27 39.86 -12.75 -9.54
N PHE A 28 39.34 -13.98 -9.65
CA PHE A 28 39.06 -14.81 -8.48
C PHE A 28 40.33 -15.22 -7.74
N TYR A 29 41.37 -15.61 -8.48
CA TYR A 29 42.69 -15.93 -7.90
C TYR A 29 43.34 -14.72 -7.22
N SER A 30 43.13 -13.53 -7.78
CA SER A 30 43.62 -12.29 -7.17
C SER A 30 42.87 -11.95 -5.88
N VAL A 31 41.55 -12.19 -5.83
CA VAL A 31 40.75 -12.06 -4.60
C VAL A 31 41.20 -13.05 -3.52
N ILE A 32 41.51 -14.30 -3.88
CA ILE A 32 42.09 -15.29 -2.96
C ILE A 32 43.44 -14.80 -2.41
N SER A 33 44.29 -14.29 -3.29
CA SER A 33 45.62 -13.78 -2.90
C SER A 33 45.51 -12.60 -1.94
N ALA A 34 44.56 -11.68 -2.20
CA ALA A 34 44.26 -10.57 -1.29
C ALA A 34 43.76 -11.07 0.07
N TRP A 35 42.85 -12.04 0.10
CA TRP A 35 42.38 -12.64 1.35
C TRP A 35 43.54 -13.26 2.16
N LEU A 36 44.41 -14.03 1.52
CA LEU A 36 45.59 -14.63 2.16
C LEU A 36 46.53 -13.56 2.74
N TYR A 37 46.79 -12.50 1.98
CA TYR A 37 47.59 -11.37 2.42
C TYR A 37 47.01 -10.74 3.69
N PHE A 38 45.73 -10.38 3.66
CA PHE A 38 45.10 -9.73 4.80
C PHE A 38 44.96 -10.65 6.02
N SER A 39 44.63 -11.92 5.78
CA SER A 39 44.64 -12.98 6.79
C SER A 39 45.98 -13.07 7.52
N LYS A 40 47.09 -13.06 6.76
CA LYS A 40 48.44 -13.08 7.32
C LYS A 40 48.76 -11.79 8.09
N LYS A 41 48.37 -10.64 7.55
CA LYS A 41 48.68 -9.32 8.10
C LYS A 41 47.92 -9.00 9.39
N TYR A 42 46.65 -9.38 9.47
CA TYR A 42 45.75 -8.98 10.55
C TYR A 42 45.25 -10.15 11.41
N GLY A 43 45.54 -11.39 11.01
CA GLY A 43 45.04 -12.59 11.65
C GLY A 43 43.58 -12.89 11.29
N ASN A 44 43.17 -14.13 11.53
CA ASN A 44 41.79 -14.59 11.31
C ASN A 44 41.13 -15.09 12.59
N GLU A 45 39.82 -15.04 12.60
CA GLU A 45 38.95 -15.65 13.61
C GLU A 45 37.84 -16.46 12.94
N ILE A 46 37.25 -17.39 13.69
CA ILE A 46 36.07 -18.14 13.27
C ILE A 46 34.85 -17.46 13.88
N VAL A 47 33.87 -17.12 13.04
CA VAL A 47 32.63 -16.44 13.44
C VAL A 47 31.46 -17.26 12.97
N GLU A 48 30.47 -17.51 13.83
CA GLU A 48 29.23 -18.17 13.45
C GLU A 48 28.19 -17.14 12.95
N ASP A 49 27.46 -17.49 11.90
CA ASP A 49 26.31 -16.71 11.44
C ASP A 49 25.03 -17.04 12.22
N GLU A 50 23.97 -16.27 11.97
CA GLU A 50 22.64 -16.45 12.59
C GLU A 50 22.02 -17.84 12.35
N LYS A 51 22.57 -18.61 11.41
CA LYS A 51 22.14 -19.97 11.07
C LYS A 51 23.10 -21.04 11.63
N GLY A 52 24.03 -20.65 12.50
CA GLY A 52 25.03 -21.53 13.12
C GLY A 52 26.12 -22.00 12.16
N LYS A 53 26.30 -21.35 11.00
CA LYS A 53 27.40 -21.71 10.09
C LYS A 53 28.65 -20.91 10.46
N SER A 54 29.74 -21.63 10.69
CA SER A 54 31.07 -21.07 10.94
C SER A 54 31.70 -20.52 9.65
N HIS A 55 32.30 -19.34 9.75
CA HIS A 55 33.03 -18.64 8.67
C HIS A 55 34.37 -18.13 9.18
N THR A 56 35.37 -18.03 8.31
CA THR A 56 36.65 -17.40 8.67
C THR A 56 36.63 -15.92 8.29
N GLN A 57 36.94 -15.03 9.23
CA GLN A 57 36.96 -13.58 9.05
C GLN A 57 38.30 -12.98 9.48
N ILE A 58 38.73 -11.89 8.85
CA ILE A 58 39.84 -11.06 9.36
C ILE A 58 39.47 -10.44 10.72
N LYS A 59 40.38 -10.54 11.72
CA LYS A 59 40.16 -10.01 13.08
C LYS A 59 39.99 -8.49 13.15
N LYS A 60 40.70 -7.74 12.31
CA LYS A 60 40.64 -6.27 12.29
C LYS A 60 39.79 -5.78 11.11
N PRO A 61 38.80 -4.90 11.35
CA PRO A 61 38.08 -4.26 10.27
C PRO A 61 39.03 -3.37 9.46
N ILE A 62 38.80 -3.31 8.15
CA ILE A 62 39.47 -2.39 7.23
C ILE A 62 38.46 -1.29 6.88
N PHE A 63 38.89 -0.03 6.78
CA PHE A 63 37.99 1.09 6.55
C PHE A 63 37.98 1.53 5.08
N VAL A 64 36.79 1.88 4.58
CA VAL A 64 36.54 2.54 3.29
C VAL A 64 35.73 3.79 3.58
N GLY A 65 36.38 4.96 3.56
CA GLY A 65 35.77 6.19 4.08
C GLY A 65 35.42 6.04 5.57
N ASP A 66 34.17 6.36 5.93
CA ASP A 66 33.67 6.23 7.31
C ASP A 66 33.18 4.83 7.66
N ASP A 67 33.03 3.96 6.65
CA ASP A 67 32.48 2.61 6.78
C ASP A 67 33.59 1.59 7.06
N SER A 68 33.26 0.58 7.85
CA SER A 68 34.19 -0.52 8.17
C SER A 68 33.75 -1.79 7.44
N PHE A 69 34.68 -2.52 6.82
CA PHE A 69 34.40 -3.84 6.27
C PHE A 69 35.12 -4.97 6.94
N ASN A 70 34.40 -6.08 6.94
CA ASN A 70 34.89 -7.40 7.32
C ASN A 70 35.02 -8.25 6.07
N PHE A 71 36.23 -8.73 5.79
CA PHE A 71 36.49 -9.68 4.71
C PHE A 71 36.40 -11.10 5.25
N ARG A 72 35.53 -11.90 4.65
CA ARG A 72 35.20 -13.27 5.07
C ARG A 72 35.46 -14.25 3.93
N CYS A 73 35.86 -15.45 4.30
CA CYS A 73 35.90 -16.61 3.42
C CYS A 73 34.89 -17.65 3.93
N LYS A 74 33.91 -18.00 3.08
CA LYS A 74 33.06 -19.16 3.32
C LYS A 74 33.77 -20.39 2.77
N LYS A 75 34.30 -21.23 3.67
CA LYS A 75 35.07 -22.42 3.32
C LYS A 75 34.14 -23.57 2.90
N GLY A 76 34.38 -24.14 1.73
CA GLY A 76 33.83 -25.42 1.29
C GLY A 76 34.63 -25.96 0.09
N MET A 77 34.65 -27.28 -0.14
CA MET A 77 35.50 -27.91 -1.18
C MET A 77 35.29 -27.30 -2.57
N THR A 78 36.37 -27.07 -3.33
CA THR A 78 36.37 -26.39 -4.65
C THR A 78 35.27 -26.87 -5.57
N TRP A 79 35.01 -28.18 -5.56
CA TRP A 79 33.90 -28.81 -6.25
C TRP A 79 33.47 -30.04 -5.43
N ARG A 80 32.17 -30.16 -5.09
CA ARG A 80 31.61 -31.44 -4.64
C ARG A 80 30.83 -32.03 -5.80
N LYS A 81 31.26 -33.20 -6.27
CA LYS A 81 30.47 -34.03 -7.18
C LYS A 81 29.27 -34.55 -6.38
N MET A 82 28.07 -34.17 -6.80
CA MET A 82 26.80 -34.62 -6.25
C MET A 82 26.50 -36.03 -6.78
N GLU A 83 25.58 -36.74 -6.12
CA GLU A 83 25.18 -38.11 -6.51
C GLU A 83 24.62 -38.19 -7.94
N ASP A 84 24.03 -37.10 -8.43
CA ASP A 84 23.51 -36.95 -9.79
C ASP A 84 24.61 -36.58 -10.82
N GLY A 85 25.88 -36.54 -10.42
CA GLY A 85 27.00 -36.15 -11.26
C GLY A 85 27.13 -34.63 -11.50
N SER A 86 26.23 -33.81 -10.96
CA SER A 86 26.35 -32.36 -10.97
C SER A 86 27.44 -31.89 -10.00
N PHE A 87 27.98 -30.69 -10.23
CA PHE A 87 28.93 -30.09 -9.31
C PHE A 87 28.26 -28.92 -8.59
N LYS A 88 28.31 -28.92 -7.24
CA LYS A 88 27.77 -27.83 -6.42
C LYS A 88 28.89 -26.89 -5.98
N ARG A 89 28.69 -25.57 -6.17
CA ARG A 89 29.63 -24.48 -5.79
C ARG A 89 29.94 -24.53 -4.29
N ASN A 90 31.21 -24.42 -3.88
CA ASN A 90 31.51 -24.23 -2.45
C ASN A 90 32.62 -23.22 -2.05
N PHE A 91 33.14 -22.35 -2.93
CA PHE A 91 33.94 -21.18 -2.48
C PHE A 91 33.27 -19.85 -2.83
N GLU A 92 33.04 -19.05 -1.79
CA GLU A 92 32.52 -17.68 -1.87
C GLU A 92 33.35 -16.79 -0.95
N TYR A 93 33.89 -15.71 -1.50
CA TYR A 93 34.59 -14.68 -0.74
C TYR A 93 33.66 -13.49 -0.57
N GLU A 94 33.45 -13.06 0.67
CA GLU A 94 32.45 -12.05 1.00
C GLU A 94 33.08 -10.84 1.68
N ILE A 95 32.67 -9.66 1.26
CA ILE A 95 33.00 -8.41 1.93
C ILE A 95 31.72 -7.80 2.43
N LYS A 96 31.67 -7.47 3.72
CA LYS A 96 30.53 -6.80 4.36
C LYS A 96 30.98 -5.48 4.95
N LEU A 97 30.55 -4.37 4.36
CA LEU A 97 30.62 -3.04 4.96
C LEU A 97 29.36 -2.76 5.78
N ARG A 98 29.54 -2.10 6.92
CA ARG A 98 28.46 -1.43 7.65
C ARG A 98 28.90 -0.04 8.05
N SER A 99 27.95 0.89 7.97
CA SER A 99 28.12 2.22 8.54
C SER A 99 28.12 2.17 10.06
N ARG A 100 28.72 3.19 10.69
CA ARG A 100 28.83 3.28 12.16
C ARG A 100 27.49 3.25 12.89
N ASP A 101 26.45 3.79 12.26
CA ASP A 101 25.08 3.81 12.78
C ASP A 101 24.29 2.51 12.46
N ASN A 102 24.90 1.54 11.76
CA ASN A 102 24.26 0.32 11.26
C ASN A 102 23.05 0.52 10.33
N MET A 103 22.83 1.74 9.83
CA MET A 103 21.69 2.04 8.95
C MET A 103 21.98 1.79 7.48
N ARG A 104 23.26 1.77 7.07
CA ARG A 104 23.70 1.43 5.72
C ARG A 104 24.50 0.14 5.75
N SER A 105 24.30 -0.70 4.74
CA SER A 105 25.09 -1.90 4.58
C SER A 105 25.39 -2.20 3.13
N TYR A 106 26.58 -2.72 2.89
CA TYR A 106 27.06 -3.08 1.58
C TYR A 106 27.66 -4.48 1.65
N TYR A 107 27.22 -5.36 0.78
CA TYR A 107 27.70 -6.74 0.71
C TYR A 107 28.18 -7.00 -0.70
N ILE A 108 29.37 -7.59 -0.82
CA ILE A 108 29.89 -8.13 -2.06
C ILE A 108 30.17 -9.60 -1.86
N SER A 109 29.90 -10.42 -2.86
CA SER A 109 30.53 -11.72 -2.94
C SER A 109 31.13 -12.01 -4.30
N PHE A 110 32.26 -12.71 -4.28
CA PHE A 110 32.99 -13.19 -5.45
C PHE A 110 32.85 -14.70 -5.52
N SER A 111 32.40 -15.21 -6.67
CA SER A 111 32.32 -16.65 -6.93
C SER A 111 32.80 -16.97 -8.35
N PRO A 112 33.56 -18.04 -8.54
CA PRO A 112 34.02 -18.43 -9.87
C PRO A 112 32.84 -19.00 -10.66
N GLU A 113 32.79 -18.66 -11.94
CA GLU A 113 31.86 -19.23 -12.92
C GLU A 113 32.65 -20.06 -13.93
N ILE A 114 32.37 -21.37 -13.99
CA ILE A 114 32.94 -22.26 -15.00
C ILE A 114 31.76 -23.00 -15.62
N SER A 115 31.48 -22.78 -16.90
CA SER A 115 30.30 -23.38 -17.56
C SER A 115 30.26 -24.91 -17.39
N LYS A 116 29.11 -25.50 -17.04
CA LYS A 116 28.16 -25.94 -18.07
C LYS A 116 26.67 -25.63 -17.85
N TYR A 117 26.17 -25.35 -16.65
CA TYR A 117 24.79 -24.86 -16.42
C TYR A 117 24.74 -24.26 -15.01
N HIS A 118 24.17 -23.07 -14.84
CA HIS A 118 23.82 -22.59 -13.51
C HIS A 118 22.32 -22.72 -13.25
N TYR A 119 22.00 -23.40 -12.15
CA TYR A 119 20.68 -23.50 -11.57
C TYR A 119 20.45 -22.32 -10.62
N GLY A 120 19.33 -21.62 -10.81
CA GLY A 120 18.88 -20.53 -9.94
C GLY A 120 18.39 -21.03 -8.58
N LEU A 121 18.25 -20.08 -7.64
CA LEU A 121 17.75 -20.32 -6.28
C LEU A 121 16.31 -20.83 -6.29
N SER A 122 16.03 -21.75 -5.36
CA SER A 122 14.72 -22.37 -5.12
C SER A 122 13.61 -21.34 -4.99
N ASP A 123 12.50 -21.55 -5.70
CA ASP A 123 11.24 -21.02 -5.23
C ASP A 123 10.87 -21.67 -3.88
N LYS A 124 9.92 -21.08 -3.15
CA LYS A 124 9.49 -21.59 -1.83
C LYS A 124 8.71 -22.91 -1.92
N TYR A 125 8.59 -23.51 -3.11
CA TYR A 125 7.66 -24.60 -3.43
C TYR A 125 8.30 -25.80 -4.16
N GLY A 126 9.61 -25.79 -4.42
CA GLY A 126 10.35 -26.98 -4.86
C GLY A 126 10.34 -27.24 -6.36
N ASP A 127 9.78 -26.34 -7.18
CA ASP A 127 9.79 -26.50 -8.64
C ASP A 127 10.98 -25.75 -9.25
N TYR A 128 11.99 -26.53 -9.65
CA TYR A 128 13.18 -26.05 -10.36
C TYR A 128 12.82 -25.62 -11.79
N GLN A 129 12.76 -24.31 -12.04
CA GLN A 129 12.91 -23.77 -13.39
C GLN A 129 14.33 -23.20 -13.52
N PRO A 130 15.25 -23.86 -14.26
CA PRO A 130 16.60 -23.37 -14.44
C PRO A 130 16.60 -22.06 -15.24
N TYR A 131 17.12 -20.98 -14.66
CA TYR A 131 17.53 -19.80 -15.41
C TYR A 131 18.64 -20.22 -16.39
N LYS A 132 18.34 -20.31 -17.69
CA LYS A 132 19.37 -20.54 -18.72
C LYS A 132 20.12 -19.24 -18.97
N LEU A 133 21.31 -19.09 -18.38
CA LEU A 133 22.29 -18.10 -18.87
C LEU A 133 22.64 -18.45 -20.32
N LYS A 134 22.51 -17.48 -21.22
CA LYS A 134 22.54 -17.71 -22.68
C LYS A 134 23.92 -18.07 -23.26
N LYS A 135 25.03 -18.07 -22.51
CA LYS A 135 26.38 -18.35 -23.06
C LYS A 135 27.30 -19.12 -22.10
N LYS A 136 28.19 -19.95 -22.67
CA LYS A 136 29.36 -20.53 -21.99
C LYS A 136 30.31 -19.39 -21.64
N CYS A 137 30.69 -19.25 -20.38
CA CYS A 137 31.71 -18.29 -19.96
C CYS A 137 32.52 -18.87 -18.79
N GLU A 138 33.81 -18.57 -18.78
CA GLU A 138 34.72 -18.81 -17.67
C GLU A 138 35.08 -17.44 -17.09
N GLY A 139 34.77 -17.19 -15.83
CA GLY A 139 34.99 -15.87 -15.24
C GLY A 139 34.56 -15.80 -13.79
N VAL A 140 34.16 -14.61 -13.34
CA VAL A 140 33.81 -14.36 -11.93
C VAL A 140 32.46 -13.67 -11.84
N ASN A 141 31.56 -14.30 -11.11
CA ASN A 141 30.31 -13.70 -10.68
C ASN A 141 30.57 -12.84 -9.44
N VAL A 142 30.21 -11.57 -9.55
CA VAL A 142 30.25 -10.60 -8.44
C VAL A 142 28.81 -10.24 -8.08
N GLN A 143 28.37 -10.68 -6.90
CA GLN A 143 27.08 -10.25 -6.35
C GLN A 143 27.28 -9.00 -5.50
N VAL A 144 26.40 -8.02 -5.67
CA VAL A 144 26.37 -6.82 -4.83
C VAL A 144 24.99 -6.69 -4.22
N ASN A 145 24.93 -6.51 -2.90
CA ASN A 145 23.71 -6.13 -2.19
C ASN A 145 23.97 -4.84 -1.42
N THR A 146 23.20 -3.80 -1.70
CA THR A 146 23.26 -2.53 -0.98
C THR A 146 21.95 -2.29 -0.24
N VAL A 147 22.06 -1.67 0.93
CA VAL A 147 20.96 -1.07 1.68
C VAL A 147 21.33 0.37 1.96
N ASN A 148 20.46 1.29 1.53
CA ASN A 148 20.60 2.73 1.72
C ASN A 148 21.84 3.36 1.06
N TYR A 149 22.32 2.73 -0.02
CA TYR A 149 23.26 3.34 -0.96
C TYR A 149 22.61 3.48 -2.34
N SER A 150 22.84 4.61 -3.00
CA SER A 150 22.59 4.75 -4.43
C SER A 150 23.45 3.77 -5.23
N TYR A 151 23.03 3.45 -6.45
CA TYR A 151 23.83 2.64 -7.36
C TYR A 151 25.18 3.28 -7.64
N GLU A 152 25.20 4.59 -7.86
CA GLU A 152 26.39 5.37 -8.19
C GLU A 152 27.40 5.33 -7.03
N SER A 153 26.97 5.65 -5.80
CA SER A 153 27.79 5.50 -4.59
C SER A 153 28.23 4.05 -4.39
N GLY A 154 27.37 3.10 -4.71
CA GLY A 154 27.68 1.69 -4.61
C GLY A 154 28.76 1.24 -5.61
N GLN A 155 28.78 1.78 -6.83
CA GLN A 155 29.83 1.52 -7.82
C GLN A 155 31.16 2.17 -7.40
N GLU A 156 31.13 3.37 -6.83
CA GLU A 156 32.32 4.03 -6.27
C GLU A 156 32.94 3.18 -5.15
N ILE A 157 32.12 2.70 -4.22
CA ILE A 157 32.55 1.78 -3.15
C ILE A 157 33.15 0.49 -3.73
N LEU A 158 32.52 -0.10 -4.75
CA LEU A 158 33.02 -1.32 -5.39
C LEU A 158 34.39 -1.10 -6.01
N LYS A 159 34.59 0.03 -6.71
CA LYS A 159 35.89 0.42 -7.29
C LYS A 159 36.97 0.58 -6.22
N GLU A 160 36.66 1.24 -5.11
CA GLU A 160 37.61 1.39 -3.99
C GLU A 160 37.98 0.04 -3.37
N ILE A 161 37.01 -0.87 -3.22
CA ILE A 161 37.29 -2.24 -2.78
C ILE A 161 38.21 -2.96 -3.76
N PHE A 162 37.97 -2.81 -5.07
CA PHE A 162 38.85 -3.39 -6.09
C PHE A 162 40.29 -2.87 -5.97
N LYS A 163 40.49 -1.57 -5.71
CA LYS A 163 41.81 -0.99 -5.46
C LYS A 163 42.47 -1.56 -4.19
N ILE A 164 41.72 -1.66 -3.08
CA ILE A 164 42.23 -2.21 -1.81
C ILE A 164 42.67 -3.67 -1.95
N LEU A 165 41.93 -4.45 -2.75
CA LEU A 165 42.29 -5.82 -3.07
C LEU A 165 43.37 -5.93 -4.16
N SER A 166 43.79 -4.81 -4.77
CA SER A 166 44.72 -4.76 -5.91
C SER A 166 44.23 -5.56 -7.13
N VAL A 167 42.93 -5.47 -7.40
CA VAL A 167 42.22 -6.14 -8.52
C VAL A 167 41.49 -5.16 -9.45
N ASP A 168 41.73 -3.86 -9.30
CA ASP A 168 41.15 -2.79 -10.11
C ASP A 168 41.48 -2.91 -11.61
N LYS A 169 42.61 -3.52 -11.97
CA LYS A 169 42.95 -3.86 -13.36
C LYS A 169 41.92 -4.73 -14.10
N TYR A 170 41.02 -5.42 -13.37
CA TYR A 170 39.95 -6.23 -13.97
C TYR A 170 38.64 -5.45 -14.14
N TRP A 171 38.58 -4.18 -13.71
CA TRP A 171 37.35 -3.39 -13.72
C TRP A 171 36.70 -3.33 -15.11
N ASP A 172 37.51 -3.11 -16.15
CA ASP A 172 37.03 -2.97 -17.52
C ASP A 172 36.57 -4.29 -18.17
N ASN A 173 36.81 -5.44 -17.51
CA ASN A 173 36.33 -6.75 -17.96
C ASN A 173 34.87 -7.04 -17.52
N GLN A 174 34.18 -6.04 -16.97
CA GLN A 174 32.81 -6.16 -16.50
C GLN A 174 31.82 -6.30 -17.67
N ARG A 175 30.95 -7.31 -17.59
CA ARG A 175 29.90 -7.63 -18.56
C ARG A 175 28.53 -7.37 -17.94
N LEU A 176 28.00 -6.17 -18.19
CA LEU A 176 26.67 -5.76 -17.70
C LEU A 176 25.53 -6.52 -18.37
N ASP A 177 25.73 -6.92 -19.64
CA ASP A 177 24.80 -7.75 -20.44
C ASP A 177 24.66 -9.20 -19.93
N MET A 178 25.57 -9.61 -19.05
CA MET A 178 25.54 -10.92 -18.39
C MET A 178 25.17 -10.79 -16.89
N GLY A 179 25.03 -9.56 -16.41
CA GLY A 179 24.56 -9.25 -15.08
C GLY A 179 23.04 -9.22 -15.02
N VAL A 180 22.48 -9.44 -13.84
CA VAL A 180 21.02 -9.39 -13.62
C VAL A 180 20.68 -8.64 -12.34
N ILE A 181 19.54 -7.96 -12.34
CA ILE A 181 18.99 -7.24 -11.18
C ILE A 181 18.00 -8.15 -10.47
N LYS A 182 18.36 -8.61 -9.27
CA LYS A 182 17.51 -9.47 -8.44
C LYS A 182 16.44 -8.70 -7.67
N GLN A 183 16.80 -7.53 -7.17
CA GLN A 183 15.92 -6.71 -6.35
C GLN A 183 16.34 -5.26 -6.51
N CYS A 184 15.39 -4.36 -6.68
CA CYS A 184 15.62 -2.93 -6.74
C CYS A 184 14.44 -2.23 -6.07
N GLU A 185 14.70 -1.36 -5.11
CA GLU A 185 13.68 -0.70 -4.30
C GLU A 185 13.99 0.78 -4.13
N PHE A 186 13.04 1.62 -4.50
CA PHE A 186 13.07 3.07 -4.30
C PHE A 186 11.89 3.51 -3.45
N TYR A 187 12.05 4.59 -2.69
CA TYR A 187 10.95 5.06 -1.85
C TYR A 187 11.01 6.55 -1.54
N ILE A 188 9.87 7.06 -1.07
CA ILE A 188 9.78 8.35 -0.40
C ILE A 188 8.97 8.23 0.90
N ARG A 189 9.10 9.21 1.79
CA ARG A 189 8.17 9.41 2.90
C ARG A 189 7.29 10.62 2.67
N TYR A 190 6.06 10.53 3.15
CA TYR A 190 5.06 11.56 2.95
C TYR A 190 4.21 11.75 4.20
N LYS A 191 3.69 12.98 4.41
CA LYS A 191 2.86 13.29 5.58
C LYS A 191 1.63 12.39 5.67
N SER A 192 1.37 11.90 6.88
CA SER A 192 0.22 11.04 7.24
C SER A 192 -1.13 11.46 6.62
N LYS A 193 -1.39 12.77 6.45
CA LYS A 193 -2.62 13.31 5.86
C LYS A 193 -2.91 12.82 4.43
N TYR A 194 -1.91 12.34 3.69
CA TYR A 194 -2.05 11.87 2.29
C TYR A 194 -2.27 10.35 2.15
N GLU A 195 -2.23 9.58 3.24
CA GLU A 195 -2.24 8.11 3.21
C GLU A 195 -3.45 7.53 2.46
N ASN A 196 -4.65 8.08 2.71
CA ASN A 196 -5.86 7.64 2.03
C ASN A 196 -5.87 7.98 0.53
N LYS A 197 -5.25 9.10 0.14
CA LYS A 197 -5.16 9.51 -1.27
C LYS A 197 -4.23 8.58 -2.04
N ILE A 198 -3.04 8.30 -1.48
CA ILE A 198 -2.10 7.33 -2.06
C ILE A 198 -2.73 5.94 -2.12
N GLY A 199 -3.36 5.48 -1.04
CA GLY A 199 -4.08 4.22 -1.02
C GLY A 199 -5.14 4.14 -2.13
N SER A 200 -5.93 5.20 -2.32
CA SER A 200 -6.91 5.28 -3.40
C SER A 200 -6.29 5.23 -4.79
N ILE A 201 -5.11 5.82 -4.99
CA ILE A 201 -4.42 5.82 -6.28
C ILE A 201 -3.90 4.42 -6.60
N ILE A 202 -3.31 3.74 -5.61
CA ILE A 202 -2.86 2.35 -5.76
C ILE A 202 -4.04 1.43 -6.12
N GLU A 203 -5.22 1.66 -5.52
CA GLU A 203 -6.44 0.95 -5.91
C GLU A 203 -6.89 1.27 -7.35
N ASP A 204 -6.75 2.51 -7.79
CA ASP A 204 -7.11 2.95 -9.13
C ASP A 204 -6.18 2.37 -10.19
N MET A 205 -4.87 2.32 -9.92
CA MET A 205 -3.89 1.61 -10.76
C MET A 205 -4.31 0.15 -10.97
N ASN A 206 -4.69 -0.54 -9.89
CA ASN A 206 -5.15 -1.93 -9.98
C ASN A 206 -6.43 -2.09 -10.79
N LYS A 207 -7.38 -1.15 -10.65
CA LYS A 207 -8.62 -1.18 -11.43
C LYS A 207 -8.33 -1.01 -12.91
N VAL A 208 -7.45 -0.08 -13.30
CA VAL A 208 -7.10 0.12 -14.72
C VAL A 208 -6.54 -1.15 -15.33
N ILE A 209 -5.58 -1.79 -14.67
CA ILE A 209 -5.03 -3.05 -15.17
C ILE A 209 -6.11 -4.14 -15.24
N GLY A 210 -6.98 -4.23 -14.23
CA GLY A 210 -8.11 -5.16 -14.23
C GLY A 210 -9.12 -4.93 -15.36
N LEU A 211 -9.33 -3.67 -15.78
CA LEU A 211 -10.18 -3.35 -16.93
C LEU A 211 -9.59 -3.86 -18.26
N CYS A 212 -8.28 -4.08 -18.33
CA CYS A 212 -7.60 -4.63 -19.50
C CYS A 212 -7.64 -6.17 -19.56
N GLY A 213 -8.38 -6.83 -18.66
CA GLY A 213 -8.67 -8.27 -18.73
C GLY A 213 -7.50 -9.20 -18.40
N THR A 214 -6.43 -8.71 -17.77
CA THR A 214 -5.25 -9.53 -17.43
C THR A 214 -5.12 -9.76 -15.91
N ASP A 215 -5.08 -11.04 -15.53
CA ASP A 215 -5.26 -11.56 -14.16
C ASP A 215 -3.99 -11.51 -13.28
N TYR A 216 -3.08 -10.55 -13.50
CA TYR A 216 -1.77 -10.50 -12.83
C TYR A 216 -1.69 -9.49 -11.68
N SER A 217 -2.82 -8.92 -11.27
CA SER A 217 -2.84 -7.93 -10.21
C SER A 217 -3.33 -8.51 -8.87
N LYS A 218 -2.52 -8.36 -7.83
CA LYS A 218 -2.90 -8.72 -6.45
C LYS A 218 -2.85 -7.49 -5.58
N ILE A 219 -4.01 -6.98 -5.18
CA ILE A 219 -4.08 -6.05 -4.05
C ILE A 219 -4.05 -6.88 -2.77
N THR A 220 -3.06 -6.63 -1.93
CA THR A 220 -3.15 -7.04 -0.52
C THR A 220 -3.45 -5.80 0.31
N ARG A 221 -4.58 -5.84 1.03
CA ARG A 221 -4.88 -4.90 2.11
C ARG A 221 -4.81 -5.69 3.40
N ASP A 222 -3.72 -5.55 4.13
CA ASP A 222 -3.68 -6.06 5.49
C ASP A 222 -4.07 -4.93 6.45
N ARG A 223 -5.06 -5.22 7.30
CA ARG A 223 -5.53 -4.35 8.38
C ARG A 223 -5.50 -5.15 9.68
N LYS A 224 -4.35 -5.73 9.99
CA LYS A 224 -4.14 -6.32 11.32
C LYS A 224 -4.02 -5.20 12.34
N ASP A 225 -4.98 -5.15 13.26
CA ASP A 225 -4.95 -4.46 14.55
C ASP A 225 -4.65 -2.95 14.56
N TYR A 226 -5.34 -2.14 13.74
CA TYR A 226 -5.33 -0.66 13.81
C TYR A 226 -3.95 0.01 13.69
N LYS A 227 -2.87 -0.74 13.45
CA LYS A 227 -1.49 -0.23 13.58
C LYS A 227 -0.76 -0.05 12.26
N TYR A 228 -1.14 -0.76 11.19
CA TYR A 228 -0.46 -0.66 9.89
C TYR A 228 -1.47 -0.67 8.75
N MET A 229 -1.56 0.42 7.97
CA MET A 229 -2.30 0.41 6.71
C MET A 229 -1.31 0.06 5.61
N LEU A 230 -1.43 -1.16 5.07
CA LEU A 230 -0.63 -1.62 3.96
C LEU A 230 -1.51 -1.67 2.71
N PHE A 231 -1.24 -0.81 1.75
CA PHE A 231 -1.69 -1.02 0.37
C PHE A 231 -0.50 -1.54 -0.41
N SER A 232 -0.65 -2.71 -1.04
CA SER A 232 0.32 -3.22 -2.00
C SER A 232 -0.39 -3.56 -3.29
N PHE A 233 0.27 -3.23 -4.40
CA PHE A 233 -0.13 -3.53 -5.76
C PHE A 233 1.10 -4.04 -6.51
N ARG A 234 0.90 -5.02 -7.38
CA ARG A 234 1.95 -5.66 -8.15
C ARG A 234 1.38 -6.01 -9.52
N SER A 235 2.14 -5.74 -10.59
CA SER A 235 1.76 -6.10 -11.95
C SER A 235 2.95 -6.01 -12.89
N ASN A 236 2.93 -6.83 -13.95
CA ASN A 236 3.79 -6.66 -15.11
C ASN A 236 3.17 -5.79 -16.20
N ARG A 237 1.95 -5.24 -15.99
CA ARG A 237 1.23 -4.43 -16.98
C ARG A 237 1.22 -2.93 -16.67
N PHE A 238 2.34 -2.42 -16.17
CA PHE A 238 2.47 -0.97 -15.91
C PHE A 238 2.44 -0.13 -17.21
N ASP A 239 2.65 -0.75 -18.38
CA ASP A 239 2.33 -0.17 -19.70
C ASP A 239 0.88 0.29 -19.81
N GLU A 240 -0.06 -0.46 -19.22
CA GLU A 240 -1.48 -0.09 -19.27
C GLU A 240 -1.79 1.21 -18.52
N LEU A 241 -0.91 1.59 -17.58
CA LEU A 241 -0.97 2.84 -16.84
C LEU A 241 -0.25 3.98 -17.57
N GLY A 242 0.53 3.69 -18.60
CA GLY A 242 1.33 4.64 -19.37
C GLY A 242 2.81 4.70 -18.98
N PHE A 243 3.32 3.71 -18.24
CA PHE A 243 4.74 3.62 -17.88
C PHE A 243 5.48 2.65 -18.80
N ASN A 244 6.73 2.94 -19.14
CA ASN A 244 7.56 1.99 -19.86
C ASN A 244 7.90 0.78 -18.98
N ASN A 245 7.60 -0.43 -19.43
CA ASN A 245 7.92 -1.68 -18.75
C ASN A 245 8.57 -2.72 -19.69
N ASN A 246 9.21 -2.26 -20.77
CA ASN A 246 9.85 -3.10 -21.77
C ASN A 246 8.90 -4.20 -22.29
N ASP A 247 7.75 -3.81 -22.84
CA ASP A 247 6.69 -4.71 -23.36
C ASP A 247 6.23 -5.80 -22.36
N GLY A 248 6.22 -5.46 -21.07
CA GLY A 248 5.84 -6.38 -19.99
C GLY A 248 6.94 -7.31 -19.48
N ASN A 249 8.19 -7.10 -19.92
CA ASN A 249 9.37 -7.81 -19.43
C ASN A 249 9.75 -7.41 -18.01
N TRP A 250 9.26 -6.29 -17.48
CA TRP A 250 9.47 -5.90 -16.09
C TRP A 250 8.17 -5.96 -15.27
N SER A 251 8.28 -6.57 -14.09
CA SER A 251 7.21 -6.55 -13.09
C SER A 251 7.55 -5.50 -12.05
N PHE A 252 6.60 -4.60 -11.78
CA PHE A 252 6.75 -3.60 -10.72
C PHE A 252 5.73 -3.84 -9.64
N ALA A 253 6.07 -3.39 -8.44
CA ALA A 253 5.16 -3.34 -7.33
C ALA A 253 5.28 -2.02 -6.60
N VAL A 254 4.15 -1.57 -6.07
CA VAL A 254 4.01 -0.37 -5.26
C VAL A 254 3.46 -0.78 -3.91
N LYS A 255 4.01 -0.23 -2.85
CA LYS A 255 3.56 -0.48 -1.49
C LYS A 255 3.60 0.81 -0.68
N THR A 256 2.56 1.08 0.10
CA THR A 256 2.63 2.09 1.16
C THR A 256 2.35 1.47 2.51
N TYR A 257 3.11 1.87 3.53
CA TYR A 257 2.99 1.36 4.90
C TYR A 257 3.61 2.30 5.93
N ARG A 258 3.33 2.07 7.21
CA ARG A 258 3.96 2.76 8.35
C ARG A 258 4.98 1.85 9.02
N ALA A 259 5.99 2.45 9.65
CA ALA A 259 6.93 1.72 10.51
C ALA A 259 6.19 1.08 11.69
N LEU A 260 6.76 -0.01 12.24
CA LEU A 260 6.25 -0.60 13.48
C LEU A 260 6.23 0.45 14.59
N GLU A 261 5.14 0.50 15.36
CA GLU A 261 4.97 1.42 16.50
C GLU A 261 5.13 2.90 16.14
N TYR A 262 4.74 3.31 14.93
CA TYR A 262 4.91 4.68 14.45
C TYR A 262 4.36 5.76 15.42
N GLN A 263 3.39 5.42 16.27
CA GLN A 263 2.80 6.33 17.26
C GLN A 263 3.77 6.76 18.37
N LYS A 264 4.90 6.05 18.54
CA LYS A 264 5.93 6.37 19.54
C LYS A 264 6.86 7.50 19.08
N PHE A 265 6.92 7.78 17.78
CA PHE A 265 7.78 8.81 17.21
C PHE A 265 7.05 10.16 17.16
N GLN A 266 7.79 11.24 17.31
CA GLN A 266 7.28 12.60 17.18
C GLN A 266 6.94 12.92 15.71
N ASP A 267 6.02 13.86 15.46
CA ASP A 267 5.57 14.20 14.09
C ASP A 267 6.67 14.82 13.22
N ASN A 268 7.79 15.28 13.79
CA ASN A 268 8.96 15.74 13.05
C ASN A 268 9.90 14.59 12.65
N GLU A 269 9.72 13.38 13.18
CA GLU A 269 10.58 12.24 12.89
C GLU A 269 10.12 11.50 11.62
N PRO A 270 11.05 11.06 10.74
CA PRO A 270 10.69 10.35 9.51
C PRO A 270 9.87 9.06 9.76
N LEU A 271 10.12 8.38 10.88
CA LEU A 271 9.47 7.12 11.24
C LEU A 271 8.01 7.29 11.69
N ALA A 272 7.58 8.49 12.06
CA ALA A 272 6.17 8.79 12.35
C ALA A 272 5.29 8.78 11.08
N HIS A 273 5.92 8.95 9.91
CA HIS A 273 5.23 9.11 8.64
C HIS A 273 5.25 7.86 7.76
N PRO A 274 4.19 7.63 6.96
CA PRO A 274 4.17 6.56 5.97
C PRO A 274 5.32 6.61 4.95
N LYS A 275 5.69 5.43 4.48
CA LYS A 275 6.65 5.17 3.41
C LYS A 275 5.91 4.68 2.17
N LEU A 276 6.15 5.27 1.01
CA LEU A 276 5.73 4.78 -0.31
C LEU A 276 6.95 4.18 -1.00
N GLU A 277 6.92 2.89 -1.26
CA GLU A 277 7.95 2.12 -1.96
C GLU A 277 7.46 1.71 -3.34
N VAL A 278 8.37 1.79 -4.31
CA VAL A 278 8.27 1.10 -5.59
C VAL A 278 9.43 0.13 -5.66
N PHE A 279 9.16 -1.11 -6.05
CA PHE A 279 10.17 -2.12 -6.19
C PHE A 279 9.99 -2.92 -7.48
N LEU A 280 11.13 -3.29 -8.07
CA LEU A 280 11.19 -4.28 -9.12
C LEU A 280 10.83 -5.63 -8.50
N ASP A 281 9.78 -6.23 -9.02
CA ASP A 281 9.23 -7.45 -8.48
C ASP A 281 9.76 -8.70 -9.19
N GLU A 282 9.98 -9.77 -8.42
CA GLU A 282 10.44 -11.05 -8.96
C GLU A 282 9.37 -11.63 -9.89
N GLN A 283 9.73 -11.78 -11.17
CA GLN A 283 8.83 -12.37 -12.14
C GLN A 283 8.60 -13.86 -11.82
N LYS A 284 7.32 -14.26 -11.75
CA LYS A 284 6.94 -15.69 -11.80
C LYS A 284 7.39 -16.39 -13.10
N ARG A 285 7.75 -15.63 -14.15
CA ARG A 285 8.08 -16.13 -15.50
C ARG A 285 9.58 -16.35 -15.78
N GLY A 286 10.45 -16.29 -14.76
CA GLY A 286 11.75 -16.97 -14.81
C GLY A 286 12.91 -16.24 -15.51
N SER A 287 12.88 -14.90 -15.62
CA SER A 287 14.05 -14.09 -16.01
C SER A 287 14.10 -12.78 -15.20
N TYR A 288 15.22 -12.52 -14.52
CA TYR A 288 15.52 -11.23 -13.91
C TYR A 288 15.93 -10.24 -15.02
N PRO A 289 15.67 -8.93 -14.88
CA PRO A 289 16.15 -7.96 -15.86
C PRO A 289 17.66 -7.91 -15.92
N ASP A 290 18.19 -7.60 -17.11
CA ASP A 290 19.63 -7.46 -17.31
C ASP A 290 20.13 -6.21 -16.56
N LEU A 291 21.38 -6.25 -16.09
CA LEU A 291 21.95 -5.11 -15.36
C LEU A 291 22.14 -3.88 -16.27
N SER A 292 22.28 -4.08 -17.59
CA SER A 292 22.27 -3.00 -18.58
C SER A 292 21.00 -2.16 -18.54
N ASP A 293 19.87 -2.74 -18.13
CA ASP A 293 18.56 -2.08 -18.09
C ASP A 293 18.38 -1.23 -16.83
N PHE A 294 19.34 -1.22 -15.91
CA PHE A 294 19.20 -0.60 -14.59
C PHE A 294 18.77 0.86 -14.65
N ILE A 295 19.36 1.67 -15.54
CA ILE A 295 19.05 3.10 -15.65
C ILE A 295 17.60 3.31 -16.11
N GLU A 296 17.14 2.51 -17.07
CA GLU A 296 15.77 2.59 -17.57
C GLU A 296 14.76 2.15 -16.48
N ILE A 297 15.06 1.06 -15.77
CA ILE A 297 14.28 0.58 -14.62
C ILE A 297 14.21 1.66 -13.52
N LYS A 298 15.36 2.25 -13.14
CA LYS A 298 15.47 3.34 -12.16
C LYS A 298 14.57 4.51 -12.57
N ASN A 299 14.66 4.95 -13.82
CA ASN A 299 13.85 6.04 -14.36
C ASN A 299 12.35 5.71 -14.35
N THR A 300 11.94 4.52 -14.77
CA THR A 300 10.53 4.08 -14.69
C THR A 300 10.02 4.09 -13.26
N MET A 301 10.79 3.56 -12.31
CA MET A 301 10.39 3.55 -10.89
C MET A 301 10.24 4.96 -10.33
N TYR A 302 11.11 5.87 -10.73
CA TYR A 302 10.98 7.29 -10.38
C TYR A 302 9.74 7.93 -11.00
N GLN A 303 9.42 7.65 -12.27
CA GLN A 303 8.18 8.11 -12.90
C GLN A 303 6.94 7.60 -12.17
N ILE A 304 6.94 6.34 -11.74
CA ILE A 304 5.81 5.77 -10.96
C ILE A 304 5.61 6.55 -9.66
N ILE A 305 6.69 6.78 -8.90
CA ILE A 305 6.63 7.56 -7.65
C ILE A 305 6.14 8.98 -7.91
N ALA A 306 6.75 9.67 -8.88
CA ALA A 306 6.41 11.04 -9.24
C ALA A 306 4.93 11.16 -9.65
N ASN A 307 4.43 10.24 -10.47
CA ASN A 307 3.04 10.24 -10.90
C ASN A 307 2.09 9.99 -9.73
N ILE A 308 2.34 9.01 -8.85
CA ILE A 308 1.50 8.77 -7.66
C ILE A 308 1.37 10.03 -6.80
N ILE A 309 2.47 10.75 -6.63
CA ILE A 309 2.53 11.97 -5.83
C ILE A 309 1.76 13.11 -6.52
N THR A 310 1.98 13.32 -7.81
CA THR A 310 1.26 14.30 -8.62
C THR A 310 -0.24 14.03 -8.57
N TRP A 311 -0.65 12.76 -8.73
CA TRP A 311 -2.04 12.34 -8.67
C TRP A 311 -2.65 12.51 -7.27
N ALA A 312 -1.85 12.33 -6.22
CA ALA A 312 -2.24 12.58 -4.83
C ALA A 312 -2.29 14.08 -4.48
N LYS A 313 -1.82 14.95 -5.37
CA LYS A 313 -1.68 16.40 -5.16
C LYS A 313 -0.88 16.69 -3.89
N ILE A 314 0.22 15.97 -3.70
CA ILE A 314 1.17 16.23 -2.61
C ILE A 314 1.95 17.48 -3.00
N LYS A 315 1.99 18.46 -2.10
CA LYS A 315 2.76 19.69 -2.25
C LYS A 315 4.13 19.50 -1.60
N ASP A 316 5.04 20.45 -1.80
CA ASP A 316 6.40 20.41 -1.24
C ASP A 316 6.43 20.23 0.29
N ASP A 317 5.46 20.79 1.01
CA ASP A 317 5.32 20.61 2.46
C ASP A 317 4.89 19.18 2.85
N GLY A 318 4.50 18.35 1.89
CA GLY A 318 3.97 17.02 2.08
C GLY A 318 5.05 15.93 2.11
N TYR A 319 6.28 16.24 1.71
CA TYR A 319 7.41 15.32 1.75
C TYR A 319 8.09 15.33 3.11
N ILE A 320 8.66 14.19 3.47
CA ILE A 320 9.46 14.03 4.68
C ILE A 320 10.85 13.61 4.27
N ILE A 321 11.83 14.44 4.58
CA ILE A 321 13.24 14.13 4.33
C ILE A 321 13.64 12.99 5.27
N ASP A 322 14.30 11.99 4.72
CA ASP A 322 14.79 10.83 5.46
C ASP A 322 16.31 10.90 5.52
N SER A 323 16.85 11.22 6.69
CA SER A 323 18.28 11.48 6.91
C SER A 323 19.16 10.23 6.86
N TYR A 324 18.58 9.03 6.74
CA TYR A 324 19.33 7.76 6.70
C TYR A 324 19.98 7.46 5.33
N PHE A 325 19.98 8.42 4.39
CA PHE A 325 20.37 8.21 3.00
C PHE A 325 21.32 9.29 2.51
N ASP A 326 22.27 8.88 1.67
CA ASP A 326 23.03 9.83 0.87
C ASP A 326 22.07 10.50 -0.11
N ASN A 327 21.96 11.83 -0.01
CA ASN A 327 21.22 12.61 -0.98
C ASN A 327 21.86 12.38 -2.36
N GLU A 328 21.23 11.57 -3.22
CA GLU A 328 21.70 11.37 -4.59
C GLU A 328 21.98 12.74 -5.23
N LYS A 329 23.11 12.84 -5.95
CA LYS A 329 23.36 13.96 -6.86
C LYS A 329 22.15 14.05 -7.78
N PHE A 330 21.66 15.27 -7.94
CA PHE A 330 20.41 15.58 -8.63
C PHE A 330 20.34 14.89 -10.00
N ILE A 331 19.42 13.94 -10.18
CA ILE A 331 19.09 13.44 -11.51
C ILE A 331 17.91 14.28 -11.99
N GLU A 332 18.15 15.11 -13.01
CA GLU A 332 17.06 15.76 -13.74
C GLU A 332 16.30 14.68 -14.50
N ILE A 333 15.18 14.27 -13.94
CA ILE A 333 14.24 13.39 -14.62
C ILE A 333 13.22 14.28 -15.29
N GLU A 334 13.10 14.17 -16.60
CA GLU A 334 11.97 14.75 -17.31
C GLU A 334 10.70 14.03 -16.84
N PHE A 335 9.86 14.72 -16.09
CA PHE A 335 8.60 14.14 -15.65
C PHE A 335 7.66 13.92 -16.84
N ILE A 336 7.23 12.68 -17.00
CA ILE A 336 6.22 12.32 -17.99
C ILE A 336 4.97 11.93 -17.22
N GLU A 337 3.94 12.77 -17.32
CA GLU A 337 2.65 12.45 -16.72
C GLU A 337 2.02 11.27 -17.47
N ALA A 338 1.78 10.17 -16.76
CA ALA A 338 1.16 8.97 -17.31
C ALA A 338 -0.36 9.16 -17.44
N LYS A 339 -0.77 9.90 -18.48
CA LYS A 339 -2.18 10.26 -18.74
C LYS A 339 -3.07 9.06 -19.11
N ALA A 340 -2.50 7.97 -19.59
CA ALA A 340 -3.25 6.78 -20.01
C ALA A 340 -4.12 6.21 -18.88
N MET A 341 -3.58 6.13 -17.64
CA MET A 341 -4.38 5.72 -16.48
C MET A 341 -5.58 6.65 -16.28
N TYR A 342 -5.36 7.97 -16.36
CA TYR A 342 -6.41 8.96 -16.18
C TYR A 342 -7.50 8.85 -17.23
N GLU A 343 -7.14 8.70 -18.49
CA GLU A 343 -8.10 8.59 -19.58
C GLU A 343 -8.93 7.31 -19.48
N LYS A 344 -8.31 6.18 -19.15
CA LYS A 344 -9.01 4.91 -18.96
C LYS A 344 -9.98 4.97 -17.78
N LEU A 345 -9.56 5.50 -16.63
CA LEU A 345 -10.45 5.69 -15.48
C LEU A 345 -11.54 6.71 -15.77
N LYS A 346 -11.21 7.81 -16.46
CA LYS A 346 -12.17 8.83 -16.86
C LYS A 346 -13.26 8.20 -17.71
N LYS A 347 -12.90 7.49 -18.79
CA LYS A 347 -13.86 6.77 -19.66
C LYS A 347 -14.70 5.75 -18.89
N PHE A 348 -14.08 4.97 -18.00
CA PHE A 348 -14.78 3.98 -17.17
C PHE A 348 -15.80 4.64 -16.23
N TYR A 349 -15.43 5.73 -15.55
CA TYR A 349 -16.35 6.38 -14.63
C TYR A 349 -17.38 7.23 -15.37
N GLU A 350 -17.01 7.91 -16.46
CA GLU A 350 -17.94 8.62 -17.35
C GLU A 350 -19.05 7.72 -17.88
N SER A 351 -18.78 6.44 -18.14
CA SER A 351 -19.83 5.50 -18.55
C SER A 351 -20.86 5.22 -17.43
N LEU A 352 -20.48 5.37 -16.16
CA LEU A 352 -21.38 5.24 -15.00
C LEU A 352 -22.15 6.54 -14.71
N MET A 353 -21.70 7.67 -15.26
CA MET A 353 -22.21 9.00 -14.90
C MET A 353 -23.65 9.30 -15.34
N PRO A 354 -24.17 8.81 -16.48
CA PRO A 354 -25.58 9.00 -16.83
C PRO A 354 -26.52 8.49 -15.73
N GLU A 355 -26.21 7.35 -15.11
CA GLU A 355 -27.03 6.81 -14.03
C GLU A 355 -26.90 7.65 -12.76
N VAL A 356 -25.70 8.11 -12.40
CA VAL A 356 -25.50 9.01 -11.25
C VAL A 356 -26.24 10.33 -11.42
N LYS A 357 -26.11 10.96 -12.60
CA LYS A 357 -26.82 12.20 -12.94
C LYS A 357 -28.32 11.97 -12.83
N THR A 358 -28.83 10.90 -13.44
CA THR A 358 -30.26 10.56 -13.41
C THR A 358 -30.79 10.39 -11.97
N VAL A 359 -30.07 9.65 -11.12
CA VAL A 359 -30.47 9.41 -9.73
C VAL A 359 -30.42 10.70 -8.89
N CYS A 360 -29.39 11.53 -9.07
CA CYS A 360 -29.27 12.80 -8.33
C CYS A 360 -30.29 13.84 -8.83
N TYR A 361 -30.57 13.84 -10.13
CA TYR A 361 -31.54 14.76 -10.73
C TYR A 361 -32.97 14.40 -10.35
N SER A 362 -33.29 13.11 -10.27
CA SER A 362 -34.64 12.64 -9.89
C SER A 362 -34.90 12.63 -8.38
N ASN A 363 -33.87 12.64 -7.54
CA ASN A 363 -34.04 12.50 -6.09
C ASN A 363 -33.03 13.32 -5.28
N ASP A 364 -33.56 14.37 -4.65
CA ASP A 364 -32.85 15.30 -3.77
C ASP A 364 -32.11 14.61 -2.61
N SER A 365 -32.58 13.44 -2.16
CA SER A 365 -31.89 12.72 -1.08
C SER A 365 -30.55 12.16 -1.53
N PHE A 366 -30.45 11.68 -2.77
CA PHE A 366 -29.20 11.20 -3.32
C PHE A 366 -28.24 12.35 -3.62
N PHE A 367 -28.77 13.47 -4.14
CA PHE A 367 -28.00 14.68 -4.35
C PHE A 367 -27.37 15.20 -3.05
N ASP A 368 -28.18 15.44 -2.01
CA ASP A 368 -27.67 15.96 -0.72
C ASP A 368 -26.66 15.00 -0.09
N TYR A 369 -26.96 13.70 -0.14
CA TYR A 369 -26.09 12.66 0.40
C TYR A 369 -24.70 12.65 -0.26
N LEU A 370 -24.65 12.63 -1.60
CA LEU A 370 -23.39 12.63 -2.32
C LEU A 370 -22.67 13.97 -2.19
N ARG A 371 -23.39 15.10 -2.17
CA ARG A 371 -22.80 16.43 -2.00
C ARG A 371 -22.07 16.55 -0.69
N PHE A 372 -22.69 16.19 0.42
CA PHE A 372 -22.02 16.25 1.71
C PHE A 372 -20.86 15.27 1.81
N LEU A 373 -21.00 14.06 1.26
CA LEU A 373 -19.91 13.09 1.22
C LEU A 373 -18.74 13.59 0.36
N ALA A 374 -19.02 14.27 -0.74
CA ALA A 374 -18.03 14.77 -1.70
C ALA A 374 -17.13 15.87 -1.11
N VAL A 375 -17.58 16.61 -0.09
CA VAL A 375 -16.76 17.63 0.58
C VAL A 375 -15.52 17.00 1.21
N ASP A 376 -15.71 15.96 2.02
CA ASP A 376 -14.65 15.34 2.82
C ASP A 376 -14.12 14.02 2.19
N GLY A 377 -14.79 13.48 1.19
CA GLY A 377 -14.47 12.24 0.48
C GLY A 377 -14.74 10.95 1.27
N GLN A 378 -14.85 11.06 2.59
CA GLN A 378 -15.22 10.00 3.49
C GLN A 378 -15.95 10.56 4.72
N MET A 379 -16.92 9.82 5.25
CA MET A 379 -17.64 10.19 6.46
C MET A 379 -18.17 8.99 7.23
N ASP A 380 -18.27 9.15 8.55
CA ASP A 380 -19.03 8.24 9.41
C ASP A 380 -20.54 8.43 9.24
N TYR A 381 -21.32 7.34 9.41
CA TYR A 381 -22.79 7.37 9.32
C TYR A 381 -23.43 8.45 10.21
N ASN A 382 -22.91 8.69 11.42
CA ASN A 382 -23.46 9.69 12.33
C ASN A 382 -23.17 11.11 11.84
N ILE A 383 -22.00 11.34 11.24
CA ILE A 383 -21.65 12.64 10.65
C ILE A 383 -22.58 12.93 9.46
N ILE A 384 -22.79 11.94 8.58
CA ILE A 384 -23.73 12.07 7.46
C ILE A 384 -25.14 12.37 7.97
N SER A 385 -25.60 11.64 8.99
CA SER A 385 -26.91 11.88 9.61
C SER A 385 -27.04 13.29 10.16
N LYS A 386 -25.99 13.82 10.82
CA LYS A 386 -25.97 15.18 11.35
C LYS A 386 -25.97 16.24 10.25
N LYS A 387 -25.20 16.06 9.18
CA LYS A 387 -25.12 17.02 8.05
C LYS A 387 -26.38 17.01 7.18
N THR A 388 -27.03 15.86 6.99
CA THR A 388 -28.16 15.71 6.04
C THR A 388 -29.55 15.67 6.69
N GLY A 389 -29.63 15.38 7.99
CA GLY A 389 -30.89 15.10 8.70
C GLY A 389 -31.44 13.67 8.47
N PHE A 390 -30.78 12.85 7.65
CA PHE A 390 -31.26 11.51 7.32
C PHE A 390 -31.21 10.54 8.50
N GLY A 391 -32.17 9.61 8.54
CA GLY A 391 -32.15 8.47 9.47
C GLY A 391 -31.12 7.43 9.04
N LYS A 392 -30.57 6.67 9.99
CA LYS A 392 -29.54 5.64 9.72
C LYS A 392 -29.99 4.64 8.65
N ASP A 393 -31.24 4.21 8.67
CA ASP A 393 -31.77 3.25 7.68
C ASP A 393 -31.92 3.87 6.29
N TRP A 394 -32.26 5.15 6.22
CA TRP A 394 -32.27 5.87 4.94
C TRP A 394 -30.86 6.00 4.38
N ILE A 395 -29.89 6.38 5.21
CA ILE A 395 -28.48 6.43 4.80
C ILE A 395 -28.04 5.05 4.29
N ARG A 396 -28.39 3.95 4.96
CA ARG A 396 -28.09 2.58 4.49
C ARG A 396 -28.67 2.29 3.10
N LYS A 397 -29.92 2.69 2.84
CA LYS A 397 -30.56 2.55 1.53
C LYS A 397 -29.84 3.34 0.44
N LEU A 398 -29.55 4.62 0.70
CA LEU A 398 -28.77 5.46 -0.21
C LEU A 398 -27.38 4.88 -0.45
N THR A 399 -26.74 4.38 0.61
CA THR A 399 -25.42 3.75 0.54
C THR A 399 -25.45 2.54 -0.40
N TYR A 400 -26.44 1.66 -0.22
CA TYR A 400 -26.57 0.43 -0.98
C TYR A 400 -26.71 0.69 -2.49
N LYS A 401 -27.58 1.64 -2.88
CA LYS A 401 -27.73 2.01 -4.30
C LYS A 401 -26.44 2.62 -4.85
N MET A 402 -25.75 3.47 -4.10
CA MET A 402 -24.49 4.06 -4.57
C MET A 402 -23.33 3.04 -4.62
N GLU A 403 -23.33 2.02 -3.75
CA GLU A 403 -22.41 0.88 -3.83
C GLU A 403 -22.69 0.00 -5.06
N SER A 404 -23.96 -0.26 -5.39
CA SER A 404 -24.30 -1.03 -6.61
C SER A 404 -23.81 -0.34 -7.88
N LEU A 405 -23.70 0.99 -7.86
CA LEU A 405 -23.13 1.80 -8.94
C LEU A 405 -21.60 1.92 -8.88
N LYS A 406 -20.94 1.25 -7.93
CA LYS A 406 -19.49 1.33 -7.71
C LYS A 406 -18.99 2.76 -7.46
N ILE A 407 -19.84 3.64 -6.91
CA ILE A 407 -19.49 5.04 -6.61
C ILE A 407 -18.83 5.15 -5.23
N ILE A 408 -19.39 4.44 -4.25
CA ILE A 408 -18.93 4.44 -2.87
C ILE A 408 -18.68 3.02 -2.38
N LYS A 409 -17.94 2.88 -1.28
CA LYS A 409 -17.70 1.63 -0.57
C LYS A 409 -17.83 1.84 0.94
N ARG A 410 -18.35 0.84 1.64
CA ARG A 410 -18.31 0.77 3.11
C ARG A 410 -17.01 0.16 3.60
N ILE A 411 -16.34 0.88 4.48
CA ILE A 411 -15.29 0.33 5.33
C ILE A 411 -15.93 -0.09 6.64
N ARG A 412 -15.92 -1.40 6.91
CA ARG A 412 -16.23 -1.93 8.24
C ARG A 412 -14.99 -1.79 9.12
N SER A 413 -15.03 -0.87 10.07
CA SER A 413 -14.08 -0.75 11.21
C SER A 413 -14.90 -0.66 12.51
N ALA A 414 -14.29 -0.33 13.66
CA ALA A 414 -15.06 0.01 14.87
C ALA A 414 -16.15 1.07 14.63
N ARG A 415 -15.98 1.91 13.58
CA ARG A 415 -17.02 2.77 13.01
C ARG A 415 -17.34 2.37 11.57
N SER A 416 -18.60 2.51 11.16
CA SER A 416 -19.00 2.33 9.76
C SER A 416 -18.64 3.59 8.99
N ILE A 417 -17.56 3.55 8.22
CA ILE A 417 -17.11 4.66 7.39
C ILE A 417 -17.60 4.42 5.96
N ILE A 418 -18.19 5.43 5.37
CA ILE A 418 -18.54 5.49 3.95
C ILE A 418 -17.51 6.35 3.25
N GLN A 419 -16.98 5.88 2.13
CA GLN A 419 -16.06 6.67 1.30
C GLN A 419 -16.30 6.41 -0.17
N PHE A 420 -15.84 7.32 -1.04
CA PHE A 420 -15.84 7.05 -2.47
C PHE A 420 -14.97 5.84 -2.81
N HIS A 421 -15.32 5.15 -3.90
CA HIS A 421 -14.54 4.04 -4.41
C HIS A 421 -13.13 4.46 -4.81
N SER A 422 -12.97 5.71 -5.22
CA SER A 422 -11.68 6.39 -5.31
C SER A 422 -11.80 7.90 -5.26
N HIS A 423 -10.68 8.58 -5.04
CA HIS A 423 -10.58 10.04 -5.13
C HIS A 423 -11.05 10.55 -6.50
N ARG A 424 -10.81 9.80 -7.57
CA ARG A 424 -11.26 10.19 -8.92
C ARG A 424 -12.78 10.17 -9.05
N VAL A 425 -13.45 9.13 -8.53
CA VAL A 425 -14.92 9.10 -8.49
C VAL A 425 -15.46 10.31 -7.76
N MET A 426 -14.85 10.66 -6.63
CA MET A 426 -15.26 11.84 -5.86
C MET A 426 -15.15 13.12 -6.70
N GLU A 427 -14.04 13.33 -7.42
CA GLU A 427 -13.87 14.54 -8.25
C GLU A 427 -14.86 14.59 -9.41
N ILE A 428 -15.16 13.46 -10.05
CA ILE A 428 -16.18 13.40 -11.13
C ILE A 428 -17.57 13.68 -10.54
N VAL A 429 -17.92 13.06 -9.42
CA VAL A 429 -19.19 13.27 -8.73
C VAL A 429 -19.33 14.73 -8.29
N LYS A 430 -18.25 15.37 -7.81
CA LYS A 430 -18.24 16.82 -7.52
C LYS A 430 -18.60 17.65 -8.75
N SER A 431 -18.05 17.31 -9.92
CA SER A 431 -18.37 18.03 -11.16
C SER A 431 -19.85 17.87 -11.56
N ILE A 432 -20.41 16.66 -11.40
CA ILE A 432 -21.86 16.43 -11.63
C ILE A 432 -22.71 17.21 -10.64
N ILE A 433 -22.33 17.21 -9.37
CA ILE A 433 -23.07 17.93 -8.34
C ILE A 433 -23.04 19.42 -8.64
N LYS A 434 -21.89 20.00 -9.00
CA LYS A 434 -21.79 21.40 -9.43
C LYS A 434 -22.67 21.71 -10.64
N MET A 435 -22.70 20.79 -11.62
CA MET A 435 -23.58 20.91 -12.79
C MET A 435 -25.05 20.94 -12.36
N ILE A 436 -25.48 20.04 -11.48
CA ILE A 436 -26.86 19.99 -10.99
C ILE A 436 -27.18 21.21 -10.12
N GLU A 437 -26.26 21.66 -9.27
CA GLU A 437 -26.38 22.89 -8.47
C GLU A 437 -26.67 24.08 -9.39
N PHE A 438 -25.92 24.20 -10.48
CA PHE A 438 -26.09 25.24 -11.49
C PHE A 438 -27.41 25.08 -12.27
N GLU A 439 -27.70 23.89 -12.81
CA GLU A 439 -28.89 23.61 -13.62
C GLU A 439 -30.20 23.82 -12.84
N LYS A 440 -30.23 23.44 -11.56
CA LYS A 440 -31.41 23.56 -10.70
C LYS A 440 -31.43 24.82 -9.84
N ASN A 441 -30.41 25.67 -9.95
CA ASN A 441 -30.21 26.85 -9.10
C ASN A 441 -30.31 26.52 -7.59
N ILE A 442 -29.72 25.39 -7.18
CA ILE A 442 -29.75 24.93 -5.78
C ILE A 442 -28.69 25.68 -4.98
N THR A 443 -29.13 26.35 -3.92
CA THR A 443 -28.26 27.06 -2.98
C THR A 443 -27.92 26.22 -1.74
N PHE A 444 -26.99 26.72 -0.92
CA PHE A 444 -26.70 26.11 0.38
C PHE A 444 -27.91 26.18 1.34
N GLU A 445 -28.66 27.27 1.29
CA GLU A 445 -29.86 27.50 2.10
C GLU A 445 -30.94 26.47 1.79
N ASP A 446 -31.17 26.15 0.51
CA ASP A 446 -32.11 25.11 0.09
C ASP A 446 -31.80 23.73 0.69
N MET A 447 -30.52 23.43 0.91
CA MET A 447 -30.09 22.17 1.53
C MET A 447 -30.29 22.15 3.05
N GLU A 448 -30.01 23.26 3.73
CA GLU A 448 -30.28 23.39 5.17
C GLU A 448 -31.79 23.34 5.45
N ASP A 449 -32.61 24.04 4.65
CA ASP A 449 -34.07 23.97 4.72
C ASP A 449 -34.59 22.54 4.57
N ARG A 450 -34.07 21.78 3.58
CA ARG A 450 -34.43 20.38 3.37
C ARG A 450 -34.03 19.51 4.57
N LYS A 451 -32.85 19.72 5.14
CA LYS A 451 -32.38 19.02 6.34
C LYS A 451 -33.29 19.31 7.55
N GLU A 452 -33.66 20.57 7.78
CA GLU A 452 -34.56 20.96 8.87
C GLU A 452 -35.95 20.33 8.71
N LYS A 453 -36.54 20.42 7.51
CA LYS A 453 -37.82 19.77 7.17
C LYS A 453 -37.80 18.26 7.45
N ARG A 454 -36.68 17.57 7.14
CA ARG A 454 -36.49 16.14 7.45
C ARG A 454 -36.43 15.86 8.94
N ILE A 455 -35.69 16.67 9.70
CA ILE A 455 -35.59 16.53 11.16
C ILE A 455 -36.96 16.74 11.81
N LEU A 456 -37.69 17.79 11.41
CA LEU A 456 -39.03 18.10 11.91
C LEU A 456 -40.01 16.98 11.58
N SER A 457 -40.02 16.50 10.32
CA SER A 457 -40.87 15.38 9.90
C SER A 457 -40.65 14.11 10.72
N ARG A 458 -39.39 13.84 11.10
CA ARG A 458 -39.05 12.70 11.97
C ARG A 458 -39.51 12.90 13.41
N LYS A 459 -39.33 14.11 13.97
CA LYS A 459 -39.86 14.44 15.30
C LYS A 459 -41.38 14.26 15.33
N ASN A 460 -42.08 14.78 14.32
CA ASN A 460 -43.53 14.66 14.19
C ASN A 460 -44.00 13.22 14.03
N ARG A 461 -43.30 12.39 13.22
CA ARG A 461 -43.59 10.95 13.14
C ARG A 461 -43.41 10.24 14.47
N LYS A 462 -42.35 10.55 15.21
CA LYS A 462 -42.11 9.96 16.54
C LYS A 462 -43.23 10.34 17.51
N ILE A 463 -43.62 11.62 17.54
CA ILE A 463 -44.74 12.10 18.35
C ILE A 463 -46.04 11.39 17.97
N LYS A 464 -46.35 11.29 16.67
CA LYS A 464 -47.57 10.61 16.19
C LYS A 464 -47.59 9.13 16.58
N LEU A 465 -46.46 8.43 16.48
CA LEU A 465 -46.33 7.03 16.92
C LEU A 465 -46.54 6.92 18.44
N THR A 466 -45.95 7.80 19.24
CA THR A 466 -46.16 7.82 20.70
C THR A 466 -47.62 8.08 21.06
N ILE A 467 -48.31 8.97 20.36
CA ILE A 467 -49.76 9.22 20.56
C ILE A 467 -50.58 7.98 20.20
N LEU A 468 -50.25 7.31 19.08
CA LEU A 468 -50.93 6.07 18.66
C LEU A 468 -50.71 4.93 19.66
N GLU A 469 -49.48 4.77 20.16
CA GLU A 469 -49.13 3.81 21.21
C GLU A 469 -49.90 4.11 22.51
N GLN A 470 -49.95 5.37 22.94
CA GLN A 470 -50.73 5.78 24.12
C GLN A 470 -52.23 5.53 23.93
N ASN A 471 -52.78 5.79 22.75
CA ASN A 471 -54.20 5.55 22.43
C ASN A 471 -54.53 4.06 22.34
N PHE A 472 -53.59 3.24 21.82
CA PHE A 472 -53.71 1.80 21.80
C PHE A 472 -53.71 1.24 23.24
N ILE A 473 -52.77 1.67 24.08
CA ILE A 473 -52.72 1.29 25.50
C ILE A 473 -54.00 1.68 26.24
N LYS A 474 -54.55 2.88 26.01
CA LYS A 474 -55.82 3.31 26.61
C LYS A 474 -57.00 2.44 26.15
N LYS A 475 -57.13 2.12 24.86
CA LYS A 475 -58.24 1.30 24.35
C LYS A 475 -58.14 -0.17 24.77
N SER A 476 -56.94 -0.74 24.72
CA SER A 476 -56.70 -2.13 25.12
C SER A 476 -56.79 -2.30 26.63
N GLY A 477 -56.32 -1.32 27.40
CA GLY A 477 -56.45 -1.27 28.86
C GLY A 477 -57.90 -1.24 29.35
N VAL A 478 -58.74 -0.39 28.74
CA VAL A 478 -60.17 -0.32 29.08
C VAL A 478 -60.89 -1.62 28.73
N ARG A 479 -60.52 -2.30 27.64
CA ARG A 479 -61.07 -3.63 27.29
C ARG A 479 -60.62 -4.72 28.25
N LEU A 480 -59.36 -4.68 28.69
CA LEU A 480 -58.81 -5.65 29.65
C LEU A 480 -59.48 -5.48 31.02
N LEU A 481 -59.62 -4.25 31.51
CA LEU A 481 -60.29 -3.91 32.77
C LEU A 481 -61.78 -4.29 32.74
N ALA A 482 -62.45 -4.18 31.59
CA ALA A 482 -63.81 -4.69 31.40
C ALA A 482 -63.87 -6.23 31.38
N LYS A 483 -62.89 -6.91 30.76
CA LYS A 483 -62.81 -8.39 30.73
C LYS A 483 -62.61 -9.01 32.11
N ILE A 484 -61.89 -8.33 33.01
CA ILE A 484 -61.64 -8.79 34.38
C ILE A 484 -62.66 -8.24 35.40
N GLY A 485 -63.77 -7.64 34.94
CA GLY A 485 -64.92 -7.28 35.79
C GLY A 485 -64.74 -6.03 36.65
N ILE A 486 -63.74 -5.18 36.40
CA ILE A 486 -63.47 -3.96 37.21
C ILE A 486 -64.33 -2.77 36.73
N VAL A 487 -64.77 -2.79 35.47
CA VAL A 487 -65.57 -1.70 34.87
C VAL A 487 -66.70 -2.25 34.04
N ASP A 488 -67.93 -1.87 34.37
CA ASP A 488 -69.10 -2.25 33.56
C ASP A 488 -69.28 -1.30 32.39
N LYS A 489 -69.56 -1.88 31.23
CA LYS A 489 -69.90 -1.12 30.02
C LYS A 489 -71.37 -0.69 30.12
N VAL A 490 -71.61 0.60 30.30
CA VAL A 490 -72.97 1.16 30.29
C VAL A 490 -73.29 1.60 28.86
N ASN A 491 -74.55 1.43 28.45
CA ASN A 491 -75.01 1.73 27.09
C ASN A 491 -74.59 3.14 26.64
N GLY A 492 -74.00 3.23 25.44
CA GLY A 492 -73.42 4.46 24.88
C GLY A 492 -71.89 4.55 24.90
N GLY A 493 -71.19 3.55 25.48
CA GLY A 493 -69.71 3.50 25.46
C GLY A 493 -69.03 4.17 26.66
N LEU A 494 -69.79 4.54 27.68
CA LEU A 494 -69.29 5.02 28.98
C LEU A 494 -69.12 3.83 29.93
N TYR A 495 -67.99 3.78 30.63
CA TYR A 495 -67.66 2.71 31.57
C TYR A 495 -67.78 3.22 33.01
N ARG A 496 -68.44 2.46 33.89
CA ARG A 496 -68.62 2.81 35.32
C ARG A 496 -67.77 1.89 36.19
N LEU A 497 -66.86 2.46 36.97
CA LEU A 497 -65.99 1.73 37.91
C LEU A 497 -66.83 1.14 39.03
N GLN A 498 -66.75 -0.18 39.24
CA GLN A 498 -67.28 -0.83 40.43
C GLN A 498 -66.13 -1.07 41.43
N ASN A 499 -66.34 -0.63 42.68
CA ASN A 499 -65.46 -0.79 43.84
C ASN A 499 -64.03 -0.21 43.74
N VAL A 500 -63.83 0.94 44.39
CA VAL A 500 -62.59 1.73 44.42
C VAL A 500 -61.50 1.09 45.30
N ASP A 501 -61.81 0.04 46.07
CA ASP A 501 -60.85 -0.53 47.03
C ASP A 501 -59.82 -1.49 46.40
N PHE A 502 -60.09 -2.05 45.22
CA PHE A 502 -59.16 -2.97 44.54
C PHE A 502 -57.91 -2.28 43.98
N LEU A 503 -57.99 -0.97 43.67
CA LEU A 503 -56.87 -0.21 43.09
C LEU A 503 -55.88 0.35 44.12
N LYS A 504 -56.17 0.24 45.42
CA LYS A 504 -55.31 0.78 46.48
C LYS A 504 -54.17 -0.16 46.88
N GLU A 505 -54.25 -1.47 46.62
CA GLU A 505 -53.29 -2.41 47.23
C GLU A 505 -52.10 -2.84 46.36
N LYS A 506 -52.13 -2.87 45.01
CA LYS A 506 -50.95 -3.30 44.22
C LYS A 506 -50.83 -2.63 42.83
N PRO A 507 -49.97 -1.60 42.66
CA PRO A 507 -49.74 -0.95 41.35
C PRO A 507 -48.91 -1.77 40.35
N GLN A 508 -48.29 -2.88 40.78
CA GLN A 508 -47.22 -3.53 40.01
C GLN A 508 -47.69 -4.56 38.94
N ASN A 509 -48.97 -4.89 38.85
CA ASN A 509 -49.41 -6.03 38.03
C ASN A 509 -50.05 -5.70 36.67
N TYR A 510 -49.98 -4.46 36.19
CA TYR A 510 -50.58 -4.13 34.89
C TYR A 510 -49.94 -4.88 33.70
N LYS A 511 -48.61 -5.08 33.73
CA LYS A 511 -47.91 -5.85 32.68
C LYS A 511 -48.21 -7.35 32.72
N GLN A 512 -48.43 -7.90 33.91
CA GLN A 512 -48.74 -9.32 34.10
C GLN A 512 -50.19 -9.61 33.63
N LEU A 513 -51.13 -8.74 33.99
CA LEU A 513 -52.53 -8.81 33.57
C LEU A 513 -52.72 -8.76 32.04
N VAL A 514 -51.96 -7.90 31.35
CA VAL A 514 -51.97 -7.85 29.87
C VAL A 514 -51.47 -9.17 29.26
N ARG A 515 -50.52 -9.83 29.93
CA ARG A 515 -49.90 -11.06 29.44
C ARG A 515 -50.82 -12.28 29.60
N ASP A 516 -51.56 -12.33 30.71
CA ASP A 516 -52.37 -13.51 31.05
C ASP A 516 -53.73 -13.53 30.34
N TYR A 517 -54.24 -12.37 29.89
CA TYR A 517 -55.60 -12.25 29.33
C TYR A 517 -55.70 -11.71 27.88
N GLY A 518 -54.56 -11.38 27.26
CA GLY A 518 -54.43 -11.07 25.82
C GLY A 518 -54.71 -9.62 25.44
#